data_AF-A0AAW4P2S1-F1
#
_entry.id   AF-A0AAW4P2S1-F1
#
_cell.length_a   1.000
_cell.length_b   1.000
_cell.length_c   1.000
_cell.angle_alpha   90.00
_cell.angle_beta   90.00
_cell.angle_gamma   90.00
#
_symmetry.space_group_name_H-M   'P 1'
#
loop_
_entity.id
_entity.type
_entity.pdbx_description
1 polymer ?
#
loop_
_entity_poly.entity_id
_entity_poly.type
_entity_poly.pdbx_seq_one_letter_code
_entity_poly.pdbx_strand_id
1 'polypeptide(L)'
;MSFNNRFKQQIITTLAKRAANHCSNPSCRAITSGPSADPNDSVNLGEAAHIYGAHQGSARYESSMTSMERSAISNAIWLCSNCHKLVDDDPTKYPAGLLFEWQREHDNYIAEKVGKVAFEIRKRYEERHLSEFGKLSYLAERLILEKEDYWEHQLTAEVLRFEMNYSLQRWKALKQGLYIKPIIRITDDEFIEWTLDRFQEITLITEAFTKLINFEFKKAWGEPGEPGKDTEIVLICKLYAEVCKSALEWEEIIYFSRVSELYSEIHKLFFGIAGNIIEQAEKLPAFLSDMVTQKPTSGSFSLDITVELPDGWNERFELALKNIGSCLSNDI
;
A
#
# COMPACT_ATOMS: atom_id res chain seq x y z
N MET A 1 24.66 -2.14 -0.71
CA MET A 1 24.50 -0.88 0.05
C MET A 1 23.84 -1.23 1.38
N SER A 2 24.44 -0.87 2.52
CA SER A 2 23.85 -1.12 3.83
C SER A 2 22.73 -0.10 4.07
N PHE A 3 21.47 -0.48 3.80
CA PHE A 3 20.31 0.33 4.12
C PHE A 3 20.21 0.49 5.64
N ASN A 4 20.48 1.70 6.15
CA ASN A 4 20.48 1.95 7.59
C ASN A 4 19.04 2.11 8.10
N ASN A 5 18.42 1.00 8.51
CA ASN A 5 17.06 0.97 9.07
C ASN A 5 17.00 1.42 10.55
N ARG A 6 18.09 1.96 11.12
CA ARG A 6 18.13 2.43 12.50
C ARG A 6 17.52 3.83 12.61
N PHE A 7 16.83 4.10 13.72
CA PHE A 7 16.35 5.44 14.02
C PHE A 7 17.52 6.41 14.21
N LYS A 8 17.42 7.59 13.59
CA LYS A 8 18.37 8.69 13.84
C LYS A 8 18.20 9.20 15.27
N GLN A 9 19.28 9.72 15.88
CA GLN A 9 19.25 10.23 17.26
C GLN A 9 18.14 11.26 17.49
N GLN A 10 17.86 12.13 16.50
CA GLN A 10 16.77 13.08 16.57
C GLN A 10 15.40 12.40 16.73
N ILE A 11 15.13 11.31 16.00
CA ILE A 11 13.88 10.54 16.12
C ILE A 11 13.77 9.93 17.51
N ILE A 12 14.85 9.31 18.01
CA ILE A 12 14.91 8.71 19.35
C ILE A 12 14.57 9.76 20.42
N THR A 13 15.25 10.92 20.37
CA THR A 13 15.02 12.02 21.31
C THR A 13 13.60 12.57 21.22
N THR A 14 13.06 12.77 20.02
CA THR A 14 11.68 13.24 19.83
C THR A 14 10.68 12.24 20.35
N LEU A 15 10.84 10.96 20.03
CA LEU A 15 9.96 9.88 20.47
C LEU A 15 9.94 9.74 22.01
N ALA A 16 11.11 9.78 22.64
CA ALA A 16 11.23 9.78 24.11
C ALA A 16 10.48 10.95 24.74
N LYS A 17 10.61 12.17 24.18
CA LYS A 17 9.92 13.36 24.66
C LYS A 17 8.40 13.28 24.46
N ARG A 18 7.94 12.76 23.32
CA ARG A 18 6.50 12.54 23.04
C ARG A 18 5.89 11.58 24.07
N ALA A 19 6.60 10.51 24.40
CA ALA A 19 6.20 9.57 25.44
C ALA A 19 6.42 10.09 26.87
N ALA A 20 6.82 11.36 27.04
CA ALA A 20 7.24 11.95 28.32
C ALA A 20 8.29 11.11 29.08
N ASN A 21 9.13 10.34 28.39
CA ASN A 21 10.03 9.33 28.95
C ASN A 21 9.31 8.27 29.80
N HIS A 22 8.13 7.83 29.37
CA HIS A 22 7.39 6.71 29.96
C HIS A 22 7.21 5.58 28.95
N CYS A 23 7.32 4.34 29.39
CA CYS A 23 7.05 3.18 28.53
C CYS A 23 5.62 3.23 27.97
N SER A 24 5.47 3.08 26.65
CA SER A 24 4.17 3.12 25.98
C SER A 24 3.29 1.90 26.26
N ASN A 25 3.84 0.78 26.74
CA ASN A 25 3.03 -0.37 27.19
C ASN A 25 2.03 0.08 28.28
N PRO A 26 0.71 -0.04 28.04
CA PRO A 26 -0.34 0.45 28.96
C PRO A 26 -0.29 -0.17 30.35
N SER A 27 0.17 -1.42 30.47
CA SER A 27 0.31 -2.12 31.75
C SER A 27 1.61 -1.80 32.48
N CYS A 28 2.58 -1.14 31.82
CA CYS A 28 3.89 -0.85 32.40
C CYS A 28 4.03 0.62 32.81
N ARG A 29 3.96 1.55 31.84
CA ARG A 29 4.12 3.01 32.05
C ARG A 29 5.34 3.45 32.88
N ALA A 30 6.36 2.60 33.00
CA ALA A 30 7.55 2.87 33.79
C ALA A 30 8.25 4.15 33.29
N ILE A 31 8.71 4.99 34.22
CA ILE A 31 9.61 6.10 33.92
C ILE A 31 10.92 5.52 33.40
N THR A 32 11.36 6.00 32.24
CA THR A 32 12.54 5.48 31.55
C THR A 32 13.76 6.39 31.68
N SER A 33 13.62 7.58 32.26
CA SER A 33 14.72 8.53 32.41
C SER A 33 14.82 9.03 33.85
N GLY A 34 16.03 9.08 34.41
CA GLY A 34 16.27 9.44 35.81
C GLY A 34 17.65 10.05 36.05
N PRO A 35 17.92 10.57 37.26
CA PRO A 35 19.21 11.16 37.59
C PRO A 35 20.31 10.09 37.60
N SER A 36 21.52 10.49 37.19
CA SER A 36 22.73 9.68 37.36
C SER A 36 23.54 10.16 38.57
N ALA A 37 24.65 9.49 38.88
CA ALA A 37 25.59 9.95 39.91
C ALA A 37 26.33 11.24 39.51
N ASP A 38 26.50 11.51 38.22
CA ASP A 38 26.99 12.78 37.70
C ASP A 38 25.80 13.77 37.55
N PRO A 39 25.83 14.94 38.22
CA PRO A 39 24.80 15.96 38.08
C PRO A 39 24.56 16.48 36.66
N ASN A 40 25.50 16.27 35.73
CA ASN A 40 25.39 16.68 34.33
C ASN A 40 24.94 15.54 33.39
N ASP A 41 24.62 14.36 33.93
CA ASP A 41 24.21 13.18 33.15
C ASP A 41 22.92 12.53 33.69
N SER A 42 22.30 11.69 32.87
CA SER A 42 21.04 11.00 33.16
C SER A 42 21.10 9.53 32.80
N VAL A 43 20.40 8.70 33.56
CA VAL A 43 20.16 7.29 33.20
C VAL A 43 18.98 7.22 32.25
N ASN A 44 19.12 6.46 31.17
CA ASN A 44 18.05 6.13 30.24
C ASN A 44 17.88 4.60 30.13
N LEU A 45 16.67 4.13 30.41
CA LEU A 45 16.22 2.73 30.31
C LEU A 45 15.18 2.53 29.21
N GLY A 46 14.94 3.57 28.40
CA GLY A 46 13.97 3.61 27.33
C GLY A 46 14.64 3.50 25.97
N GLU A 47 13.95 2.83 25.06
CA GLU A 47 14.43 2.47 23.74
C GLU A 47 13.34 2.78 22.70
N ALA A 48 13.77 3.27 21.53
CA ALA A 48 12.90 3.40 20.38
C ALA A 48 12.80 2.03 19.69
N ALA A 49 11.66 1.39 19.83
CA ALA A 49 11.37 0.08 19.25
C ALA A 49 10.67 0.22 17.90
N HIS A 50 10.96 -0.70 16.98
CA HIS A 50 10.29 -0.80 15.69
C HIS A 50 8.94 -1.51 15.84
N ILE A 51 7.87 -0.88 15.34
CA ILE A 51 6.55 -1.53 15.25
C ILE A 51 6.58 -2.59 14.15
N TYR A 52 6.91 -2.22 12.91
CA TYR A 52 7.35 -3.15 11.87
C TYR A 52 8.88 -3.25 11.88
N GLY A 53 9.39 -4.47 11.98
CA GLY A 53 10.81 -4.76 12.21
C GLY A 53 11.78 -4.17 11.17
N ALA A 54 13.00 -3.89 11.60
CA ALA A 54 13.99 -3.15 10.82
C ALA A 54 14.58 -3.91 9.62
N HIS A 55 14.57 -5.26 9.61
CA HIS A 55 15.18 -6.06 8.55
C HIS A 55 14.52 -7.45 8.44
N GLN A 56 14.74 -8.13 7.31
CA GLN A 56 14.23 -9.49 7.11
C GLN A 56 14.68 -10.41 8.25
N GLY A 57 13.73 -11.14 8.83
CA GLY A 57 13.95 -12.00 9.99
C GLY A 57 13.76 -11.33 11.36
N SER A 58 13.60 -10.00 11.42
CA SER A 58 13.21 -9.32 12.67
C SER A 58 11.71 -9.44 12.96
N ALA A 59 11.33 -9.19 14.21
CA ALA A 59 9.95 -9.25 14.68
C ALA A 59 9.03 -8.35 13.85
N ARG A 60 7.89 -8.90 13.39
CA ARG A 60 6.88 -8.19 12.58
C ARG A 60 7.46 -7.52 11.33
N TYR A 61 8.49 -8.07 10.70
CA TYR A 61 9.05 -7.49 9.48
C TYR A 61 8.01 -7.47 8.34
N GLU A 62 7.83 -6.30 7.72
CA GLU A 62 6.98 -6.12 6.54
C GLU A 62 7.85 -5.86 5.30
N SER A 63 7.77 -6.77 4.34
CA SER A 63 8.62 -6.75 3.13
C SER A 63 8.28 -5.63 2.16
N SER A 64 7.03 -5.17 2.18
CA SER A 64 6.57 -4.09 1.29
C SER A 64 7.04 -2.70 1.74
N MET A 65 7.54 -2.55 2.96
CA MET A 65 8.09 -1.30 3.46
C MET A 65 9.49 -1.02 2.93
N THR A 66 9.80 0.26 2.68
CA THR A 66 11.14 0.72 2.34
C THR A 66 12.00 0.91 3.59
N SER A 67 13.31 1.15 3.38
CA SER A 67 14.23 1.43 4.49
C SER A 67 13.84 2.69 5.25
N MET A 68 13.38 3.71 4.54
CA MET A 68 13.00 4.98 5.13
C MET A 68 11.76 4.83 6.00
N GLU A 69 10.71 4.17 5.51
CA GLU A 69 9.49 3.89 6.27
C GLU A 69 9.79 3.10 7.54
N ARG A 70 10.67 2.09 7.46
CA ARG A 70 11.08 1.33 8.65
C ARG A 70 11.75 2.22 9.69
N SER A 71 12.53 3.21 9.26
CA SER A 71 13.23 4.16 10.15
C SER A 71 12.43 5.43 10.49
N ALA A 72 11.17 5.54 10.04
CA ALA A 72 10.33 6.69 10.30
C ALA A 72 9.75 6.65 11.72
N ILE A 73 9.54 7.82 12.32
CA ILE A 73 8.92 7.91 13.66
C ILE A 73 7.49 7.37 13.64
N SER A 74 6.80 7.43 12.48
CA SER A 74 5.49 6.80 12.22
C SER A 74 5.50 5.26 12.38
N ASN A 75 6.67 4.62 12.38
CA ASN A 75 6.88 3.19 12.63
C ASN A 75 7.56 2.90 13.99
N ALA A 76 7.71 3.89 14.86
CA ALA A 76 8.44 3.77 16.13
C ALA A 76 7.51 3.84 17.36
N ILE A 77 7.83 3.12 18.44
CA ILE A 77 7.18 3.19 19.75
C ILE A 77 8.23 3.27 20.87
N TRP A 78 8.00 4.05 21.93
CA TRP A 78 8.93 4.16 23.06
C TRP A 78 8.64 3.11 24.13
N LEU A 79 9.60 2.23 24.43
CA LEU A 79 9.43 1.17 25.42
C LEU A 79 10.60 1.13 26.39
N CYS A 80 10.39 0.71 27.64
CA CYS A 80 11.52 0.34 28.49
C CYS A 80 12.19 -0.93 27.96
N SER A 81 13.48 -1.13 28.25
CA SER A 81 14.25 -2.29 27.74
C SER A 81 13.56 -3.64 27.99
N ASN A 82 12.87 -3.80 29.12
CA ASN A 82 12.10 -5.01 29.43
C ASN A 82 10.90 -5.21 28.49
N CYS A 83 10.12 -4.15 28.23
CA CYS A 83 8.97 -4.23 27.34
C CYS A 83 9.39 -4.34 25.88
N HIS A 84 10.49 -3.69 25.48
CA HIS A 84 11.04 -3.82 24.13
C HIS A 84 11.42 -5.27 23.86
N LYS A 85 12.20 -5.90 24.74
CA LYS A 85 12.53 -7.32 24.63
C LYS A 85 11.29 -8.22 24.61
N LEU A 86 10.32 -7.96 25.48
CA LEU A 86 9.07 -8.73 25.55
C LEU A 86 8.31 -8.74 24.23
N VAL A 87 8.17 -7.59 23.56
CA VAL A 87 7.39 -7.51 22.31
C VAL A 87 8.16 -8.13 21.14
N ASP A 88 9.49 -8.09 21.16
CA ASP A 88 10.32 -8.68 20.11
C ASP A 88 10.45 -10.20 20.24
N ASP A 89 10.49 -10.74 21.46
CA ASP A 89 10.58 -12.18 21.72
C ASP A 89 9.27 -12.93 21.37
N ASP A 90 8.10 -12.24 21.36
CA ASP A 90 6.80 -12.85 21.05
C ASP A 90 5.94 -11.97 20.10
N PRO A 91 6.30 -11.87 18.80
CA PRO A 91 5.58 -11.04 17.83
C PRO A 91 4.16 -11.54 17.52
N THR A 92 3.86 -12.81 17.83
CA THR A 92 2.51 -13.37 17.66
C THR A 92 1.56 -12.83 18.73
N LYS A 93 2.01 -12.75 19.98
CA LYS A 93 1.24 -12.14 21.07
C LYS A 93 1.25 -10.61 21.01
N TYR A 94 2.31 -10.03 20.47
CA TYR A 94 2.48 -8.58 20.30
C TYR A 94 2.58 -8.22 18.81
N PRO A 95 1.48 -8.32 18.04
CA PRO A 95 1.47 -7.97 16.62
C PRO A 95 1.57 -6.45 16.40
N ALA A 96 1.96 -6.04 15.20
CA ALA A 96 2.17 -4.62 14.87
C ALA A 96 0.95 -3.75 15.18
N GLY A 97 -0.26 -4.21 14.83
CA GLY A 97 -1.50 -3.49 15.14
C GLY A 97 -1.69 -3.20 16.63
N LEU A 98 -1.34 -4.15 17.51
CA LEU A 98 -1.41 -3.93 18.95
C LEU A 98 -0.42 -2.85 19.41
N LEU A 99 0.79 -2.80 18.83
CA LEU A 99 1.79 -1.79 19.18
C LEU A 99 1.38 -0.40 18.67
N PHE A 100 0.74 -0.29 17.50
CA PHE A 100 0.12 0.98 17.07
C PHE A 100 -0.96 1.44 18.06
N GLU A 101 -1.80 0.53 18.56
CA GLU A 101 -2.81 0.85 19.58
C GLU A 101 -2.16 1.29 20.90
N TRP A 102 -1.12 0.58 21.37
CA TRP A 102 -0.38 0.96 22.57
C TRP A 102 0.22 2.35 22.47
N GLN A 103 0.81 2.66 21.31
CA GLN A 103 1.32 3.99 21.06
C GLN A 103 0.19 5.03 21.09
N ARG A 104 -0.87 4.84 20.31
CA ARG A 104 -1.98 5.79 20.20
C ARG A 104 -2.61 6.05 21.57
N GLU A 105 -2.81 5.00 22.34
CA GLU A 105 -3.32 5.08 23.71
C GLU A 105 -2.35 5.83 24.63
N HIS A 106 -1.04 5.59 24.50
CA HIS A 106 -0.04 6.33 25.27
C HIS A 106 0.02 7.82 24.92
N ASP A 107 0.02 8.17 23.64
CA ASP A 107 0.04 9.56 23.18
C ASP A 107 -1.20 10.30 23.71
N ASN A 108 -2.37 9.64 23.68
CA ASN A 108 -3.60 10.12 24.31
C ASN A 108 -3.45 10.33 25.83
N TYR A 109 -2.89 9.34 26.52
CA TYR A 109 -2.65 9.40 27.97
C TYR A 109 -1.70 10.54 28.37
N ILE A 110 -0.64 10.79 27.60
CA ILE A 110 0.28 11.90 27.85
C ILE A 110 -0.38 13.23 27.51
N ALA A 111 -1.10 13.33 26.39
CA ALA A 111 -1.80 14.55 25.98
C ALA A 111 -2.82 15.01 27.03
N GLU A 112 -3.59 14.08 27.61
CA GLU A 112 -4.54 14.36 28.70
C GLU A 112 -3.86 15.02 29.92
N LYS A 113 -2.62 14.61 30.22
CA LYS A 113 -1.85 15.10 31.37
C LYS A 113 -1.16 16.43 31.13
N VAL A 114 -0.69 16.69 29.90
CA VAL A 114 0.11 17.87 29.57
C VAL A 114 -0.76 19.12 29.38
N GLY A 115 -2.02 19.00 28.93
CA GLY A 115 -2.89 20.17 28.74
C GLY A 115 -4.37 19.82 28.58
N LYS A 116 -5.16 20.04 29.63
CA LYS A 116 -6.58 19.64 29.72
C LYS A 116 -7.54 20.37 28.77
N VAL A 117 -7.14 21.47 28.14
CA VAL A 117 -8.12 22.46 27.64
C VAL A 117 -8.81 22.04 26.32
N ALA A 118 -8.31 21.04 25.59
CA ALA A 118 -8.96 20.59 24.35
C ALA A 118 -8.76 19.11 23.98
N PHE A 119 -8.24 18.27 24.88
CA PHE A 119 -7.90 16.87 24.56
C PHE A 119 -9.13 16.07 24.08
N GLU A 120 -10.22 16.08 24.85
CA GLU A 120 -11.44 15.33 24.50
C GLU A 120 -12.06 15.80 23.18
N ILE A 121 -11.98 17.11 22.88
CA ILE A 121 -12.51 17.68 21.64
C ILE A 121 -11.64 17.23 20.46
N ARG A 122 -10.31 17.29 20.60
CA ARG A 122 -9.35 16.84 19.59
C ARG A 122 -9.52 15.35 19.31
N LYS A 123 -9.54 14.51 20.34
CA LYS A 123 -9.74 13.07 20.20
C LYS A 123 -11.03 12.75 19.46
N ARG A 124 -12.15 13.40 19.81
CA ARG A 124 -13.43 13.22 19.12
C ARG A 124 -13.38 13.66 17.65
N TYR A 125 -12.66 14.74 17.35
CA TYR A 125 -12.43 15.16 15.97
C TYR A 125 -11.63 14.12 15.20
N GLU A 126 -10.51 13.64 15.76
CA GLU A 126 -9.65 12.63 15.12
C GLU A 126 -10.39 11.32 14.87
N GLU A 127 -11.15 10.81 15.85
CA GLU A 127 -11.99 9.62 15.70
C GLU A 127 -13.05 9.80 14.60
N ARG A 128 -13.71 10.97 14.56
CA ARG A 128 -14.70 11.26 13.52
C ARG A 128 -14.05 11.38 12.15
N HIS A 129 -12.93 12.10 12.03
CA HIS A 129 -12.20 12.27 10.79
C HIS A 129 -11.74 10.92 10.24
N LEU A 130 -11.11 10.08 11.07
CA LEU A 130 -10.69 8.73 10.68
C LEU A 130 -11.87 7.84 10.24
N SER A 131 -13.04 8.00 10.87
CA SER A 131 -14.23 7.22 10.50
C SER A 131 -14.74 7.51 9.08
N GLU A 132 -14.45 8.69 8.52
CA GLU A 132 -14.86 9.05 7.15
C GLU A 132 -14.17 8.19 6.08
N PHE A 133 -13.01 7.62 6.41
CA PHE A 133 -12.24 6.78 5.49
C PHE A 133 -12.64 5.30 5.53
N GLY A 134 -13.44 4.87 6.51
CA GLY A 134 -13.69 3.45 6.77
C GLY A 134 -12.45 2.74 7.29
N LYS A 135 -12.23 1.49 6.89
CA LYS A 135 -11.07 0.71 7.33
C LYS A 135 -9.82 1.12 6.54
N LEU A 136 -8.74 1.48 7.23
CA LEU A 136 -7.41 1.69 6.68
C LEU A 136 -6.37 0.86 7.46
N SER A 137 -5.11 0.88 7.02
CA SER A 137 -4.01 0.36 7.83
C SER A 137 -3.74 1.31 9.01
N TYR A 138 -3.21 0.75 10.11
CA TYR A 138 -2.82 1.56 11.27
C TYR A 138 -1.79 2.64 10.93
N LEU A 139 -0.87 2.35 10.00
CA LEU A 139 0.12 3.30 9.54
C LEU A 139 -0.51 4.43 8.72
N ALA A 140 -1.48 4.13 7.84
CA ALA A 140 -2.23 5.15 7.11
C ALA A 140 -3.03 6.06 8.05
N GLU A 141 -3.74 5.50 9.04
CA GLU A 141 -4.44 6.30 10.05
C GLU A 141 -3.48 7.24 10.78
N ARG A 142 -2.28 6.76 11.13
CA ARG A 142 -1.27 7.58 11.78
C ARG A 142 -0.74 8.69 10.89
N LEU A 143 -0.45 8.40 9.62
CA LEU A 143 0.00 9.40 8.64
C LEU A 143 -1.06 10.50 8.43
N ILE A 144 -2.35 10.15 8.44
CA ILE A 144 -3.47 11.11 8.35
C ILE A 144 -3.48 12.07 9.55
N LEU A 145 -3.20 11.58 10.75
CA LEU A 145 -3.23 12.41 11.97
C LEU A 145 -1.97 13.27 12.13
N GLU A 146 -0.79 12.72 11.82
CA GLU A 146 0.49 13.36 12.12
C GLU A 146 0.99 14.30 11.00
N LYS A 147 0.69 13.98 9.73
CA LYS A 147 1.05 14.78 8.54
C LYS A 147 2.47 15.34 8.56
N GLU A 148 3.46 14.46 8.78
CA GLU A 148 4.89 14.82 8.76
C GLU A 148 5.39 15.22 7.35
N ASP A 149 6.70 15.51 7.21
CA ASP A 149 7.30 15.81 5.90
C ASP A 149 6.94 14.72 4.88
N TYR A 150 6.48 15.14 3.69
CA TYR A 150 6.12 14.25 2.58
C TYR A 150 4.97 13.26 2.89
N TRP A 151 4.13 13.56 3.89
CA TRP A 151 3.04 12.69 4.30
C TRP A 151 2.08 12.36 3.16
N GLU A 152 1.88 13.25 2.17
CA GLU A 152 0.99 13.01 1.04
C GLU A 152 1.42 11.78 0.25
N HIS A 153 2.72 11.67 -0.02
CA HIS A 153 3.31 10.58 -0.80
C HIS A 153 3.42 9.29 0.03
N GLN A 154 3.78 9.42 1.31
CA GLN A 154 3.82 8.28 2.23
C GLN A 154 2.43 7.70 2.48
N LEU A 155 1.42 8.56 2.66
CA LEU A 155 0.02 8.15 2.79
C LEU A 155 -0.45 7.46 1.52
N THR A 156 -0.14 8.04 0.35
CA THR A 156 -0.48 7.42 -0.94
C THR A 156 0.12 6.02 -1.05
N ALA A 157 1.41 5.86 -0.76
CA ALA A 157 2.06 4.56 -0.81
C ALA A 157 1.41 3.54 0.14
N GLU A 158 1.17 3.93 1.39
CA GLU A 158 0.61 3.04 2.40
C GLU A 158 -0.85 2.65 2.12
N VAL A 159 -1.69 3.60 1.70
CA VAL A 159 -3.08 3.32 1.33
C VAL A 159 -3.14 2.42 0.10
N LEU A 160 -2.30 2.65 -0.91
CA LEU A 160 -2.24 1.77 -2.07
C LEU A 160 -1.81 0.35 -1.71
N ARG A 161 -0.78 0.16 -0.86
CA ARG A 161 -0.39 -1.18 -0.36
C ARG A 161 -1.55 -1.90 0.32
N PHE A 162 -2.33 -1.16 1.11
CA PHE A 162 -3.46 -1.70 1.83
C PHE A 162 -4.62 -2.06 0.90
N GLU A 163 -5.08 -1.11 0.08
CA GLU A 163 -6.28 -1.26 -0.77
C GLU A 163 -6.05 -2.23 -1.94
N MET A 164 -4.86 -2.24 -2.54
CA MET A 164 -4.55 -3.12 -3.69
C MET A 164 -4.23 -4.56 -3.30
N ASN A 165 -4.02 -4.82 -2.00
CA ASN A 165 -3.57 -6.13 -1.51
C ASN A 165 -4.45 -7.28 -2.01
N TYR A 166 -5.78 -7.08 -1.97
CA TYR A 166 -6.76 -8.05 -2.44
C TYR A 166 -6.55 -8.42 -3.92
N SER A 167 -6.49 -7.42 -4.81
CA SER A 167 -6.33 -7.65 -6.24
C SER A 167 -4.98 -8.31 -6.56
N LEU A 168 -3.91 -7.91 -5.88
CA LEU A 168 -2.58 -8.50 -6.04
C LEU A 168 -2.53 -9.97 -5.60
N GLN A 169 -3.10 -10.30 -4.45
CA GLN A 169 -3.16 -11.68 -3.96
C GLN A 169 -4.00 -12.56 -4.88
N ARG A 170 -5.16 -12.07 -5.34
CA ARG A 170 -6.01 -12.81 -6.27
C ARG A 170 -5.39 -12.99 -7.63
N TRP A 171 -4.71 -11.98 -8.17
CA TRP A 171 -3.96 -12.13 -9.41
C TRP A 171 -2.88 -13.20 -9.30
N LYS A 172 -2.11 -13.20 -8.21
CA LYS A 172 -1.12 -14.25 -7.91
C LYS A 172 -1.76 -15.65 -7.80
N ALA A 173 -2.93 -15.74 -7.15
CA ALA A 173 -3.68 -16.98 -7.00
C ALA A 173 -4.28 -17.49 -8.33
N LEU A 174 -4.76 -16.59 -9.20
CA LEU A 174 -5.30 -16.92 -10.52
C LEU A 174 -4.21 -17.51 -11.42
N LYS A 175 -3.03 -16.86 -11.46
CA LYS A 175 -1.86 -17.37 -12.20
C LYS A 175 -1.42 -18.77 -11.75
N GLN A 176 -1.63 -19.10 -10.48
CA GLN A 176 -1.29 -20.39 -9.89
C GLN A 176 -2.45 -21.41 -9.94
N GLY A 177 -3.63 -21.03 -10.46
CA GLY A 177 -4.80 -21.90 -10.52
C GLY A 177 -5.37 -22.27 -9.14
N LEU A 178 -5.20 -21.41 -8.12
CA LEU A 178 -5.60 -21.71 -6.74
C LEU A 178 -7.09 -21.54 -6.45
N TYR A 179 -7.87 -21.05 -7.42
CA TYR A 179 -9.33 -20.96 -7.33
C TYR A 179 -9.98 -21.01 -8.70
N ILE A 180 -11.30 -21.20 -8.72
CA ILE A 180 -12.13 -21.25 -9.92
C ILE A 180 -13.39 -20.40 -9.75
N LYS A 181 -13.88 -19.82 -10.83
CA LYS A 181 -15.25 -19.27 -10.94
C LYS A 181 -16.08 -20.13 -11.92
N PRO A 182 -17.42 -20.02 -11.90
CA PRO A 182 -18.26 -20.69 -12.88
C PRO A 182 -17.80 -20.43 -14.31
N ILE A 183 -17.68 -21.49 -15.10
CA ILE A 183 -17.24 -21.39 -16.50
C ILE A 183 -18.40 -20.89 -17.35
N ILE A 184 -18.17 -19.82 -18.11
CA ILE A 184 -19.15 -19.26 -19.05
C ILE A 184 -18.78 -19.73 -20.46
N ARG A 185 -19.71 -20.39 -21.15
CA ARG A 185 -19.52 -20.78 -22.55
C ARG A 185 -19.94 -19.63 -23.45
N ILE A 186 -19.05 -19.24 -24.36
CA ILE A 186 -19.32 -18.26 -25.43
C ILE A 186 -19.55 -19.05 -26.71
N THR A 187 -20.65 -18.78 -27.40
CA THR A 187 -20.96 -19.45 -28.67
C THR A 187 -20.19 -18.82 -29.83
N ASP A 188 -20.14 -19.53 -30.96
CA ASP A 188 -19.39 -19.07 -32.13
C ASP A 188 -19.98 -17.79 -32.73
N ASP A 189 -21.30 -17.63 -32.68
CA ASP A 189 -22.02 -16.43 -33.12
C ASP A 189 -21.83 -15.23 -32.19
N GLU A 190 -21.63 -15.45 -30.88
CA GLU A 190 -21.39 -14.38 -29.90
C GLU A 190 -19.91 -13.96 -29.83
N PHE A 191 -18.98 -14.83 -30.24
CA PHE A 191 -17.55 -14.66 -29.94
C PHE A 191 -16.96 -13.34 -30.44
N ILE A 192 -17.36 -12.88 -31.63
CA ILE A 192 -16.82 -11.64 -32.21
C ILE A 192 -17.26 -10.42 -31.41
N GLU A 193 -18.56 -10.30 -31.10
CA GLU A 193 -19.09 -9.21 -30.29
C GLU A 193 -18.48 -9.24 -28.89
N TRP A 194 -18.44 -10.43 -28.28
CA TRP A 194 -17.80 -10.63 -26.98
C TRP A 194 -16.34 -10.18 -26.98
N THR A 195 -15.58 -10.47 -28.04
CA THR A 195 -14.18 -10.05 -28.18
C THR A 195 -14.02 -8.54 -28.29
N LEU A 196 -14.90 -7.88 -29.06
CA LEU A 196 -14.90 -6.42 -29.21
C LEU A 196 -15.20 -5.73 -27.87
N ASP A 197 -16.14 -6.26 -27.09
CA ASP A 197 -16.44 -5.75 -25.75
C ASP A 197 -15.22 -5.84 -24.83
N ARG A 198 -14.47 -6.96 -24.88
CA ARG A 198 -13.24 -7.11 -24.07
C ARG A 198 -12.19 -6.07 -24.42
N PHE A 199 -12.03 -5.72 -25.70
CA PHE A 199 -11.13 -4.63 -26.13
C PHE A 199 -11.59 -3.26 -25.65
N GLN A 200 -12.90 -2.99 -25.72
CA GLN A 200 -13.44 -1.73 -25.23
C GLN A 200 -13.23 -1.59 -23.72
N GLU A 201 -13.51 -2.64 -22.95
CA GLU A 201 -13.32 -2.65 -21.50
C GLU A 201 -11.86 -2.40 -21.11
N ILE A 202 -10.90 -3.12 -21.72
CA ILE A 202 -9.50 -2.96 -21.37
C ILE A 202 -8.95 -1.58 -21.76
N THR A 203 -9.47 -0.98 -22.83
CA THR A 203 -9.16 0.39 -23.22
C THR A 203 -9.63 1.37 -22.13
N LEU A 204 -10.89 1.25 -21.69
CA LEU A 204 -11.44 2.10 -20.63
C LEU A 204 -10.71 1.94 -19.29
N ILE A 205 -10.32 0.71 -18.93
CA ILE A 205 -9.51 0.43 -17.74
C ILE A 205 -8.15 1.15 -17.84
N THR A 206 -7.49 1.05 -19.01
CA THR A 206 -6.18 1.68 -19.25
C THR A 206 -6.26 3.21 -19.24
N GLU A 207 -7.32 3.80 -19.79
CA GLU A 207 -7.58 5.24 -19.75
C GLU A 207 -7.78 5.73 -18.31
N ALA A 208 -8.60 5.02 -17.51
CA ALA A 208 -8.82 5.34 -16.11
C ALA A 208 -7.51 5.25 -15.31
N PHE A 209 -6.74 4.19 -15.50
CA PHE A 209 -5.43 3.99 -14.90
C PHE A 209 -4.47 5.16 -15.22
N THR A 210 -4.37 5.52 -16.50
CA THR A 210 -3.52 6.61 -17.00
C THR A 210 -3.95 7.96 -16.43
N LYS A 211 -5.26 8.21 -16.31
CA LYS A 211 -5.79 9.45 -15.77
C LYS A 211 -5.46 9.60 -14.28
N LEU A 212 -5.66 8.54 -13.51
CA LEU A 212 -5.38 8.55 -12.07
C LEU A 212 -3.90 8.83 -11.80
N ILE A 213 -3.01 8.12 -12.51
CA ILE A 213 -1.58 8.21 -12.23
C ILE A 213 -0.94 9.53 -12.66
N ASN A 214 -1.34 10.06 -13.82
CA ASN A 214 -0.69 11.25 -14.38
C ASN A 214 -1.34 12.57 -13.97
N PHE A 215 -2.60 12.55 -13.51
CA PHE A 215 -3.35 13.78 -13.23
C PHE A 215 -3.97 13.82 -11.84
N GLU A 216 -4.73 12.79 -11.45
CA GLU A 216 -5.54 12.89 -10.23
C GLU A 216 -4.71 12.81 -8.93
N PHE A 217 -3.65 11.98 -8.88
CA PHE A 217 -2.74 12.00 -7.71
C PHE A 217 -2.06 13.36 -7.55
N LYS A 218 -1.56 13.94 -8.63
CA LYS A 218 -0.93 15.27 -8.59
C LYS A 218 -1.88 16.34 -8.03
N LYS A 219 -3.14 16.33 -8.46
CA LYS A 219 -4.16 17.25 -7.92
C LYS A 219 -4.40 17.01 -6.43
N ALA A 220 -4.54 15.75 -6.02
CA ALA A 220 -4.83 15.38 -4.63
C ALA A 220 -3.67 15.74 -3.66
N TRP A 221 -2.43 15.67 -4.15
CA TRP A 221 -1.25 16.09 -3.37
C TRP A 221 -1.15 17.61 -3.17
N GLY A 222 -1.89 18.40 -3.95
CA GLY A 222 -1.84 19.87 -3.90
C GLY A 222 -0.74 20.47 -4.77
N GLU A 223 -0.82 21.78 -4.97
CA GLU A 223 0.24 22.55 -5.63
C GLU A 223 1.46 22.71 -4.71
N PRO A 224 2.68 22.92 -5.26
CA PRO A 224 3.87 23.09 -4.43
C PRO A 224 3.71 24.20 -3.37
N GLY A 225 3.77 23.81 -2.09
CA GLY A 225 3.61 24.71 -0.94
C GLY A 225 2.18 24.80 -0.39
N GLU A 226 1.20 24.18 -1.05
CA GLU A 226 -0.16 24.02 -0.55
C GLU A 226 -0.38 22.56 -0.12
N PRO A 227 -0.79 22.30 1.13
CA PRO A 227 -0.97 20.93 1.60
C PRO A 227 -2.12 20.24 0.85
N GLY A 228 -1.89 19.01 0.43
CA GLY A 228 -2.92 18.14 -0.13
C GLY A 228 -4.01 17.80 0.90
N LYS A 229 -5.13 17.24 0.42
CA LYS A 229 -6.21 16.76 1.30
C LYS A 229 -6.16 15.25 1.43
N ASP A 230 -6.10 14.76 2.66
CA ASP A 230 -6.12 13.33 2.98
C ASP A 230 -7.36 12.63 2.40
N THR A 231 -8.54 13.24 2.47
CA THR A 231 -9.79 12.74 1.88
C THR A 231 -9.69 12.55 0.37
N GLU A 232 -9.08 13.49 -0.35
CA GLU A 232 -8.85 13.39 -1.79
C GLU A 232 -7.80 12.31 -2.10
N ILE A 233 -6.68 12.30 -1.36
CA ILE A 233 -5.61 11.30 -1.54
C ILE A 233 -6.15 9.87 -1.35
N VAL A 234 -6.86 9.61 -0.25
CA VAL A 234 -7.43 8.29 0.03
C VAL A 234 -8.47 7.90 -1.02
N LEU A 235 -9.32 8.84 -1.45
CA LEU A 235 -10.28 8.60 -2.53
C LEU A 235 -9.59 8.18 -3.83
N ILE A 236 -8.56 8.89 -4.27
CA ILE A 236 -7.82 8.54 -5.49
C ILE A 236 -7.11 7.19 -5.35
N CYS A 237 -6.55 6.87 -4.18
CA CYS A 237 -5.98 5.55 -3.91
C CYS A 237 -7.02 4.43 -4.06
N LYS A 238 -8.23 4.62 -3.53
CA LYS A 238 -9.32 3.65 -3.66
C LYS A 238 -9.78 3.49 -5.10
N LEU A 239 -9.89 4.58 -5.87
CA LEU A 239 -10.21 4.51 -7.30
C LEU A 239 -9.12 3.77 -8.08
N TYR A 240 -7.85 3.97 -7.73
CA TYR A 240 -6.73 3.24 -8.32
C TYR A 240 -6.77 1.74 -7.99
N ALA A 241 -7.13 1.38 -6.76
CA ALA A 241 -7.35 -0.01 -6.37
C ALA A 241 -8.56 -0.64 -7.08
N GLU A 242 -9.64 0.12 -7.29
CA GLU A 242 -10.79 -0.33 -8.09
C GLU A 242 -10.41 -0.58 -9.56
N VAL A 243 -9.52 0.24 -10.16
CA VAL A 243 -8.98 -0.08 -11.50
C VAL A 243 -8.25 -1.42 -11.51
N CYS A 244 -7.44 -1.72 -10.49
CA CYS A 244 -6.78 -3.02 -10.36
C CYS A 244 -7.77 -4.17 -10.19
N LYS A 245 -8.88 -3.93 -9.49
CA LYS A 245 -9.97 -4.90 -9.34
C LYS A 245 -10.72 -5.12 -10.66
N SER A 246 -11.02 -4.07 -11.42
CA SER A 246 -11.61 -4.19 -12.75
C SER A 246 -10.70 -4.97 -13.71
N ALA A 247 -9.39 -4.72 -13.66
CA ALA A 247 -8.41 -5.47 -14.44
C ALA A 247 -8.39 -6.96 -14.05
N LEU A 248 -8.48 -7.27 -12.75
CA LEU A 248 -8.58 -8.64 -12.26
C LEU A 248 -9.88 -9.31 -12.70
N GLU A 249 -11.02 -8.62 -12.58
CA GLU A 249 -12.31 -9.14 -13.00
C GLU A 249 -12.34 -9.42 -14.50
N TRP A 250 -11.72 -8.55 -15.30
CA TRP A 250 -11.52 -8.77 -16.73
C TRP A 250 -10.69 -10.03 -17.00
N GLU A 251 -9.55 -10.22 -16.32
CA GLU A 251 -8.75 -11.46 -16.43
C GLU A 251 -9.56 -12.69 -16.08
N GLU A 252 -10.35 -12.63 -15.01
CA GLU A 252 -11.19 -13.74 -14.58
C GLU A 252 -12.29 -14.06 -15.62
N ILE A 253 -12.85 -13.05 -16.31
CA ILE A 253 -13.81 -13.25 -17.40
C ILE A 253 -13.16 -14.02 -18.56
N ILE A 254 -11.92 -13.68 -18.94
CA ILE A 254 -11.19 -14.40 -19.98
C ILE A 254 -10.84 -15.82 -19.49
N TYR A 255 -10.27 -15.94 -18.29
CA TYR A 255 -9.77 -17.19 -17.72
C TYR A 255 -10.87 -18.23 -17.48
N PHE A 256 -12.05 -17.78 -17.05
CA PHE A 256 -13.20 -18.64 -16.79
C PHE A 256 -14.23 -18.62 -17.93
N SER A 257 -13.84 -18.23 -19.14
CA SER A 257 -14.67 -18.44 -20.33
C SER A 257 -14.17 -19.62 -21.17
N ARG A 258 -15.10 -20.25 -21.88
CA ARG A 258 -14.82 -21.36 -22.81
C ARG A 258 -15.39 -21.04 -24.17
N VAL A 259 -14.53 -21.13 -25.18
CA VAL A 259 -14.86 -20.97 -26.60
C VAL A 259 -14.73 -22.31 -27.33
N SER A 260 -15.17 -22.38 -28.59
CA SER A 260 -14.91 -23.52 -29.45
C SER A 260 -13.44 -23.63 -29.84
N GLU A 261 -13.02 -24.80 -30.35
CA GLU A 261 -11.66 -25.01 -30.85
C GLU A 261 -11.29 -24.00 -31.94
N LEU A 262 -12.26 -23.57 -32.76
CA LEU A 262 -12.10 -22.57 -33.82
C LEU A 262 -11.51 -21.26 -33.29
N TYR A 263 -11.97 -20.80 -32.13
CA TYR A 263 -11.57 -19.52 -31.54
C TYR A 263 -10.54 -19.64 -30.40
N SER A 264 -10.13 -20.87 -30.07
CA SER A 264 -9.27 -21.16 -28.92
C SER A 264 -7.93 -20.42 -28.96
N GLU A 265 -7.32 -20.29 -30.15
CA GLU A 265 -6.05 -19.59 -30.31
C GLU A 265 -6.20 -18.10 -30.07
N ILE A 266 -7.26 -17.46 -30.58
CA ILE A 266 -7.55 -16.05 -30.31
C ILE A 266 -7.79 -15.83 -28.82
N HIS A 267 -8.66 -16.66 -28.22
CA HIS A 267 -9.02 -16.56 -26.80
C HIS A 267 -7.80 -16.62 -25.89
N LYS A 268 -6.84 -17.50 -26.16
CA LYS A 268 -5.59 -17.61 -25.39
C LYS A 268 -4.72 -16.36 -25.44
N LEU A 269 -4.82 -15.54 -26.50
CA LEU A 269 -4.04 -14.30 -26.62
C LEU A 269 -4.46 -13.25 -25.60
N PHE A 270 -5.65 -13.37 -25.00
CA PHE A 270 -6.16 -12.40 -24.04
C PHE A 270 -5.62 -12.60 -22.62
N PHE A 271 -5.06 -13.79 -22.31
CA PHE A 271 -4.56 -14.08 -20.99
C PHE A 271 -3.40 -13.16 -20.60
N GLY A 272 -3.51 -12.53 -19.44
CA GLY A 272 -2.47 -11.70 -18.85
C GLY A 272 -2.40 -10.26 -19.37
N ILE A 273 -3.26 -9.87 -20.32
CA ILE A 273 -3.32 -8.48 -20.82
C ILE A 273 -3.65 -7.52 -19.66
N ALA A 274 -4.75 -7.74 -18.95
CA ALA A 274 -5.15 -6.87 -17.84
C ALA A 274 -4.34 -7.17 -16.57
N GLY A 275 -3.82 -8.39 -16.43
CA GLY A 275 -2.88 -8.77 -15.38
C GLY A 275 -1.62 -7.90 -15.37
N ASN A 276 -1.13 -7.48 -16.55
CA ASN A 276 -0.01 -6.55 -16.66
C ASN A 276 -0.31 -5.20 -15.96
N ILE A 277 -1.53 -4.67 -16.06
CA ILE A 277 -1.92 -3.41 -15.39
C ILE A 277 -1.73 -3.53 -13.88
N ILE A 278 -2.16 -4.65 -13.28
CA ILE A 278 -2.01 -4.92 -11.84
C ILE A 278 -0.52 -4.95 -11.45
N GLU A 279 0.31 -5.59 -12.26
CA GLU A 279 1.76 -5.71 -12.02
C GLU A 279 2.49 -4.36 -12.16
N GLN A 280 2.09 -3.54 -13.13
CA GLN A 280 2.62 -2.18 -13.25
C GLN A 280 2.17 -1.29 -12.09
N ALA A 281 0.91 -1.44 -11.66
CA ALA A 281 0.35 -0.69 -10.55
C ALA A 281 1.10 -0.94 -9.22
N GLU A 282 1.55 -2.18 -8.98
CA GLU A 282 2.30 -2.57 -7.77
C GLU A 282 3.62 -1.78 -7.60
N LYS A 283 4.13 -1.15 -8.66
CA LYS A 283 5.39 -0.38 -8.63
C LYS A 283 5.25 1.00 -7.97
N LEU A 284 4.07 1.60 -8.03
CA LEU A 284 3.86 2.99 -7.60
C LEU A 284 4.14 3.22 -6.10
N PRO A 285 3.66 2.36 -5.16
CA PRO A 285 3.93 2.56 -3.75
C PRO A 285 5.43 2.57 -3.40
N ALA A 286 6.19 1.62 -3.94
CA ALA A 286 7.63 1.54 -3.71
C ALA A 286 8.36 2.78 -4.27
N PHE A 287 7.99 3.22 -5.48
CA PHE A 287 8.53 4.42 -6.09
C PHE A 287 8.30 5.67 -5.22
N LEU A 288 7.08 5.88 -4.73
CA LEU A 288 6.75 7.05 -3.91
C LEU A 288 7.55 7.06 -2.61
N SER A 289 7.68 5.91 -1.94
CA SER A 289 8.45 5.78 -0.72
C SER A 289 9.95 5.96 -0.93
N ASP A 290 10.49 5.48 -2.06
CA ASP A 290 11.90 5.66 -2.43
C ASP A 290 12.20 7.11 -2.81
N MET A 291 11.30 7.77 -3.54
CA MET A 291 11.41 9.18 -3.94
C MET A 291 11.67 10.08 -2.73
N VAL A 292 10.91 9.89 -1.65
CA VAL A 292 11.01 10.75 -0.47
C VAL A 292 12.17 10.37 0.45
N THR A 293 12.84 9.22 0.22
CA THR A 293 13.86 8.65 1.12
C THR A 293 15.03 9.58 1.40
N GLN A 294 15.47 10.32 0.38
CA GLN A 294 16.58 11.27 0.52
C GLN A 294 16.15 12.63 1.07
N LYS A 295 14.87 12.80 1.44
CA LYS A 295 14.25 14.08 1.81
C LYS A 295 14.59 15.19 0.80
N PRO A 296 14.24 14.99 -0.49
CA PRO A 296 14.58 15.95 -1.52
C PRO A 296 13.86 17.28 -1.29
N THR A 297 14.58 18.40 -1.42
CA THR A 297 13.98 19.75 -1.37
C THR A 297 13.57 20.25 -2.75
N SER A 298 14.09 19.65 -3.82
CA SER A 298 13.74 19.89 -5.21
C SER A 298 14.18 18.70 -6.07
N GLY A 299 13.60 18.56 -7.26
CA GLY A 299 13.96 17.49 -8.20
C GLY A 299 12.82 17.11 -9.12
N SER A 300 13.13 16.29 -10.13
CA SER A 300 12.14 15.59 -10.95
C SER A 300 12.37 14.09 -10.78
N PHE A 301 11.29 13.37 -10.55
CA PHE A 301 11.29 11.91 -10.38
C PHE A 301 10.31 11.33 -11.41
N SER A 302 10.74 10.28 -12.11
CA SER A 302 9.93 9.61 -13.13
C SER A 302 9.77 8.15 -12.79
N LEU A 303 8.55 7.64 -12.95
CA LEU A 303 8.22 6.23 -12.91
C LEU A 303 7.69 5.83 -14.28
N ASP A 304 8.43 4.97 -14.97
CA ASP A 304 8.01 4.45 -16.27
C ASP A 304 7.11 3.23 -16.07
N ILE A 305 5.86 3.36 -16.53
CA ILE A 305 4.86 2.30 -16.52
C ILE A 305 4.51 1.95 -17.96
N THR A 306 4.68 0.67 -18.29
CA THR A 306 4.46 0.13 -19.62
C THR A 306 3.29 -0.83 -19.57
N VAL A 307 2.15 -0.40 -20.13
CA VAL A 307 0.96 -1.23 -20.34
C VAL A 307 0.91 -1.57 -21.84
N GLU A 308 1.42 -2.74 -22.18
CA GLU A 308 1.55 -3.21 -23.56
C GLU A 308 0.99 -4.62 -23.71
N LEU A 309 0.57 -4.94 -24.92
CA LEU A 309 0.21 -6.31 -25.28
C LEU A 309 1.46 -7.20 -25.28
N PRO A 310 1.33 -8.52 -25.04
CA PRO A 310 2.44 -9.45 -25.13
C PRO A 310 3.23 -9.35 -26.46
N ASP A 311 4.51 -9.70 -26.43
CA ASP A 311 5.35 -9.69 -27.64
C ASP A 311 4.75 -10.53 -28.77
N GLY A 312 4.74 -9.96 -29.97
CA GLY A 312 4.21 -10.62 -31.16
C GLY A 312 2.68 -10.80 -31.15
N TRP A 313 1.95 -10.12 -30.25
CA TRP A 313 0.52 -10.33 -30.10
C TRP A 313 -0.24 -10.06 -31.40
N ASN A 314 0.07 -8.96 -32.11
CA ASN A 314 -0.60 -8.58 -33.35
C ASN A 314 -0.41 -9.64 -34.44
N GLU A 315 0.82 -10.12 -34.64
CA GLU A 315 1.13 -11.13 -35.65
C GLU A 315 0.41 -12.45 -35.36
N ARG A 316 0.38 -12.87 -34.08
CA ARG A 316 -0.35 -14.08 -33.67
C ARG A 316 -1.85 -13.93 -33.84
N PHE A 317 -2.41 -12.76 -33.53
CA PHE A 317 -3.83 -12.48 -33.68
C PHE A 317 -4.25 -12.50 -35.16
N GLU A 318 -3.49 -11.83 -36.03
CA GLU A 318 -3.72 -11.87 -37.47
C GLU A 318 -3.62 -13.29 -38.05
N LEU A 319 -2.65 -14.09 -37.59
CA LEU A 319 -2.49 -15.48 -38.00
C LEU A 319 -3.68 -16.33 -37.57
N ALA A 320 -4.15 -16.16 -36.32
CA ALA A 320 -5.31 -16.88 -35.80
C ALA A 320 -6.59 -16.54 -36.57
N LEU A 321 -6.81 -15.27 -36.92
CA LEU A 321 -7.92 -14.84 -37.77
C LEU A 321 -7.89 -15.47 -39.17
N LYS A 322 -6.70 -15.54 -39.79
CA LYS A 322 -6.53 -16.19 -41.10
C LYS A 322 -6.87 -17.68 -41.04
N ASN A 323 -6.43 -18.37 -39.99
CA ASN A 323 -6.72 -19.79 -39.79
C ASN A 323 -8.22 -20.04 -39.67
N ILE A 324 -8.94 -19.21 -38.90
CA ILE A 324 -10.41 -19.28 -38.79
C ILE A 324 -11.08 -19.11 -40.15
N GLY A 325 -10.68 -18.09 -40.92
CA GLY A 325 -11.20 -17.85 -42.26
C GLY A 325 -11.00 -19.04 -43.19
N SER A 326 -9.84 -19.71 -43.10
CA SER A 326 -9.55 -20.91 -43.90
C SER A 326 -10.40 -22.12 -43.51
N CYS A 327 -10.64 -22.33 -42.20
CA CYS A 327 -11.52 -23.40 -41.71
C CYS A 327 -12.96 -23.20 -42.19
N LEU A 328 -13.51 -21.99 -42.04
CA LEU A 328 -14.87 -21.68 -42.47
C LEU A 328 -15.05 -21.80 -44.00
N SER A 329 -13.99 -21.57 -44.78
CA SER A 329 -14.03 -21.73 -46.24
C SER A 329 -13.93 -23.18 -46.73
N ASN A 330 -13.43 -24.11 -45.90
CA ASN A 330 -13.29 -25.53 -46.25
C ASN A 330 -14.51 -26.38 -45.85
N ASP A 331 -15.43 -25.82 -45.06
CA ASP A 331 -16.68 -26.45 -44.62
C ASP A 331 -17.90 -26.11 -45.51
N ILE A 332 -17.68 -25.38 -46.62
CA ILE A 332 -18.66 -25.05 -47.69
C ILE A 332 -18.30 -25.85 -48.93
#